data_AF-A0A7U9RW86-F1
#
_entry.id   AF-A0A7U9RW86-F1
#
_cell.length_a   1.000
_cell.length_b   1.000
_cell.length_c   1.000
_cell.angle_alpha   90.00
_cell.angle_beta   90.00
_cell.angle_gamma   90.00
#
_symmetry.space_group_name_H-M   'P 1'
#
loop_
_entity.id
_entity.type
_entity.pdbx_description
1 polymer ?
#
loop_
_entity_poly.entity_id
_entity_poly.type
_entity_poly.pdbx_seq_one_letter_code
_entity_poly.pdbx_strand_id
1 'polypeptide(L)' 'MGEKPKGYDLADYVLGHFSKQELEVMKESLYKVDGAINLMLEDKVDVAMNEYNKKSKGE' A
#
# COMPACT_ATOMS: atom_id res chain seq x y z
N MET A 1 -3.01 1.99 4.18
CA MET A 1 -3.31 2.61 5.48
C MET A 1 -3.82 1.53 6.40
N GLY A 2 -3.29 1.43 7.62
CA GLY A 2 -3.62 0.36 8.56
C GLY A 2 -5.05 0.42 9.09
N GLU A 3 -5.35 -0.39 10.10
CA GLU A 3 -6.64 -0.33 10.78
C GLU A 3 -6.80 0.96 11.59
N LYS A 4 -8.02 1.52 11.60
CA LYS A 4 -8.33 2.70 12.40
C LYS A 4 -8.17 2.39 13.90
N PRO A 5 -7.64 3.32 14.72
CA PRO A 5 -7.61 3.15 16.16
C PRO A 5 -9.00 2.98 16.77
N LYS A 6 -9.09 2.25 17.89
CA LYS A 6 -10.35 2.02 18.60
C LYS A 6 -10.94 3.36 19.08
N GLY A 7 -12.20 3.62 18.73
CA GLY A 7 -12.91 4.85 19.10
C GLY A 7 -12.83 6.00 18.10
N TYR A 8 -12.05 5.85 17.02
CA TYR A 8 -12.03 6.83 15.92
C TYR A 8 -13.22 6.61 14.98
N ASP A 9 -13.79 7.70 14.46
CA ASP A 9 -14.69 7.63 13.31
C ASP A 9 -13.91 7.24 12.04
N LEU A 10 -14.55 6.46 11.16
CA LEU A 10 -13.89 5.95 9.96
C LEU A 10 -13.65 7.07 8.94
N ALA A 11 -14.60 7.98 8.76
CA ALA A 11 -14.45 9.07 7.81
C ALA A 11 -13.34 10.01 8.26
N ASP A 12 -13.31 10.36 9.54
CA ASP A 12 -12.26 11.21 10.12
C ASP A 12 -10.87 10.57 10.00
N TYR A 13 -10.76 9.25 10.17
CA TYR A 13 -9.49 8.54 10.03
C TYR A 13 -9.01 8.50 8.57
N VAL A 14 -9.89 8.21 7.61
CA VAL A 14 -9.54 8.09 6.18
C VAL A 14 -9.27 9.45 5.54
N LEU A 15 -9.97 10.50 5.98
CA LEU A 15 -9.81 11.88 5.48
C LEU A 15 -8.78 12.70 6.29
N GLY A 16 -8.19 12.09 7.32
CA GLY A 16 -7.19 12.71 8.17
C GLY A 16 -5.86 12.95 7.46
N HIS A 17 -5.00 13.76 8.10
CA HIS A 17 -3.66 14.02 7.59
C HIS A 17 -2.72 12.86 7.92
N PHE A 18 -1.86 12.51 6.98
CA PHE A 18 -0.78 11.57 7.23
C PHE A 18 0.32 12.18 8.09
N SER A 19 0.84 11.40 9.03
CA SER A 19 2.12 11.70 9.68
C SER A 19 3.29 11.63 8.69
N LYS A 20 4.43 12.21 9.06
CA LYS A 20 5.65 12.13 8.23
C LYS A 20 6.11 10.68 8.02
N GLN A 21 5.98 9.81 9.02
CA GLN A 21 6.36 8.41 8.89
C GLN A 21 5.43 7.65 7.92
N GLU A 22 4.12 7.87 8.01
CA GLU A 22 3.16 7.24 7.09
C GLU A 22 3.33 7.74 5.66
N LEU A 23 3.72 9.00 5.47
CA LEU A 23 4.06 9.54 4.15
C LEU A 23 5.27 8.85 3.52
N GLU A 24 6.32 8.56 4.29
CA GLU A 24 7.48 7.84 3.75
C GLU A 24 7.11 6.40 3.35
N VAL A 25 6.34 5.69 4.17
CA VAL A 25 5.82 4.35 3.82
C VAL A 25 4.92 4.40 2.58
N MET A 26 4.08 5.43 2.46
CA MET A 26 3.24 5.64 1.28
C MET A 26 4.09 5.86 0.02
N LYS A 27 5.12 6.72 0.08
CA LYS A 27 6.02 6.98 -1.05
C LYS A 27 6.71 5.70 -1.54
N GLU A 28 7.26 4.90 -0.62
CA GLU A 28 7.87 3.61 -0.98
C GLU A 28 6.86 2.67 -1.66
N SER A 29 5.63 2.67 -1.18
CA SER A 29 4.55 1.86 -1.75
C SER A 29 4.20 2.30 -3.18
N LEU A 30 4.17 3.61 -3.44
CA LEU A 30 3.92 4.15 -4.79
C LEU A 30 4.98 3.69 -5.80
N TYR A 31 6.26 3.66 -5.43
CA TYR A 31 7.31 3.16 -6.31
C TYR A 31 7.18 1.66 -6.62
N LYS A 32 6.73 0.86 -5.65
CA LYS A 32 6.50 -0.57 -5.87
C LYS A 32 5.30 -0.81 -6.80
N VAL A 33 4.26 -0.02 -6.66
CA VAL A 33 3.04 -0.14 -7.47
C VAL A 33 3.31 0.10 -8.96
N ASP A 34 4.23 1.01 -9.31
CA ASP A 34 4.62 1.26 -10.71
C ASP A 34 5.00 -0.03 -11.45
N GLY A 35 5.89 -0.84 -10.88
CA GLY A 35 6.30 -2.10 -11.48
C GLY A 35 5.18 -3.15 -11.54
N ALA A 36 4.29 -3.17 -10.53
CA ALA A 36 3.12 -4.05 -10.54
C ALA A 36 2.15 -3.69 -11.67
N ILE A 37 1.89 -2.39 -11.89
CA ILE A 37 1.01 -1.89 -12.95
C ILE A 37 1.59 -2.24 -14.33
N ASN A 38 2.89 -2.03 -14.54
CA ASN A 38 3.53 -2.37 -15.81
C ASN A 38 3.34 -3.85 -16.18
N LEU A 39 3.51 -4.76 -15.22
CA LEU A 39 3.24 -6.18 -15.44
C LEU A 39 1.76 -6.48 -15.72
N MET A 40 0.85 -5.82 -15.00
CA MET A 40 -0.59 -5.99 -15.24
C MET A 40 -1.02 -5.51 -16.63
N LEU A 41 -0.42 -4.42 -17.14
CA LEU A 41 -0.67 -3.93 -18.50
C LEU A 41 -0.13 -4.87 -19.58
N GLU A 42 0.85 -5.71 -19.26
CA GLU A 42 1.39 -6.76 -20.13
C GLU A 42 0.64 -8.11 -20.01
N ASP A 43 -0.55 -8.13 -19.40
CA ASP A 43 -1.34 -9.34 -19.08
C ASP A 43 -0.61 -10.34 -18.15
N LYS A 44 0.44 -9.91 -17.43
CA LYS A 44 1.23 -10.72 -16.48
C LYS A 44 0.77 -10.54 -15.04
N VAL A 45 -0.54 -10.71 -14.82
CA VAL A 45 -1.18 -10.47 -13.51
C VAL A 45 -0.65 -11.43 -12.44
N ASP A 46 -0.42 -12.69 -12.79
CA ASP A 46 0.13 -13.71 -11.89
C ASP A 46 1.54 -13.34 -11.39
N VAL A 47 2.41 -12.86 -12.28
CA VAL A 47 3.76 -12.38 -11.93
C VAL A 47 3.67 -11.15 -11.03
N ALA A 48 2.80 -10.19 -11.36
CA ALA A 48 2.59 -9.00 -10.54
C ALA A 48 2.14 -9.35 -9.11
N MET A 49 1.14 -10.22 -9.00
CA MET A 49 0.62 -10.66 -7.70
C MET A 49 1.68 -11.39 -6.90
N ASN A 50 2.42 -12.30 -7.53
CA ASN A 50 3.46 -13.06 -6.86
C ASN A 50 4.59 -12.17 -6.39
N GLU A 51 5.05 -11.20 -7.18
CA GLU A 51 6.17 -10.32 -6.82
C GLU A 51 5.80 -9.25 -5.78
N TYR A 52 4.62 -8.63 -5.91
CA TYR A 52 4.28 -7.44 -5.13
C TYR A 52 3.40 -7.70 -3.90
N ASN A 53 2.70 -8.85 -3.82
CA ASN A 53 1.90 -9.22 -2.64
C ASN A 53 2.62 -10.21 -1.70
N LYS A 54 3.94 -10.40 -1.84
CA LYS A 54 4.72 -11.21 -0.90
C LYS A 54 4.62 -10.57 0.49
N LYS A 55 4.29 -11.37 1.51
CA LYS A 55 4.41 -10.92 2.90
C LYS A 55 5.86 -10.49 3.14
N SER A 56 6.05 -9.26 3.60
CA SER A 56 7.35 -8.81 4.11
C SER A 56 7.77 -9.75 5.25
N LYS A 57 9.04 -10.16 5.26
CA LYS A 57 9.63 -11.10 6.26
C LYS A 57 9.66 -10.56 7.71
N GLY A 58 8.80 -9.63 8.08
CA GLY A 58 8.79 -8.95 9.38
C GLY A 58 7.41 -8.72 9.99
N GLU A 59 6.35 -9.35 9.48
CA GLU A 59 5.01 -9.41 10.10
C GLU A 59 4.58 -10.86 10.34
#